data_AF-A0A4Y2IR81-F1
#
_entry.id   AF-A0A4Y2IR81-F1
#
_cell.length_a   1.000
_cell.length_b   1.000
_cell.length_c   1.000
_cell.angle_alpha   90.00
_cell.angle_beta   90.00
_cell.angle_gamma   90.00
#
_symmetry.space_group_name_H-M   'P 1'
#
loop_
_entity.id
_entity.type
_entity.pdbx_description
1 polymer ?
#
loop_
_entity_poly.entity_id
_entity_poly.type
_entity_poly.pdbx_seq_one_letter_code
_entity_poly.pdbx_strand_id
1 'polypeptide(L)'
;MSQYNNEELFEMLMLYSLCNRNANETAREFQRTFPNSWHPSGRFISRLSQRMRERGSVHPVGGLGALLTAVVDYGIGSLSTYHQLQTAEVKVVFLWCVDQELIASGYQCPKCKQQLSN
;
A
#
# COMPACT_ATOMS: atom_id res chain seq x y z
N MET A 1 13.30 8.77 -12.37
CA MET A 1 12.91 7.35 -12.46
C MET A 1 13.34 6.67 -11.16
N SER A 2 12.46 5.94 -10.48
CA SER A 2 12.85 5.17 -9.28
C SER A 2 13.74 4.00 -9.69
N GLN A 3 14.76 3.68 -8.89
CA GLN A 3 15.61 2.49 -9.06
C GLN A 3 14.85 1.16 -8.95
N TYR A 4 13.64 1.22 -8.41
CA TYR A 4 12.75 0.08 -8.19
C TYR A 4 11.54 0.20 -9.09
N ASN A 5 11.08 -0.94 -9.60
CA ASN A 5 9.82 -1.06 -10.30
C ASN A 5 8.64 -1.03 -9.30
N ASN A 6 7.40 -0.96 -9.81
CA ASN A 6 6.23 -0.84 -8.92
C ASN A 6 6.02 -2.09 -8.06
N GLU A 7 6.28 -3.28 -8.59
CA GLU A 7 6.15 -4.54 -7.86
C GLU A 7 7.09 -4.57 -6.66
N GLU A 8 8.36 -4.21 -6.87
CA GLU A 8 9.37 -4.09 -5.82
C GLU A 8 8.97 -3.07 -4.75
N LEU A 9 8.40 -1.93 -5.14
CA LEU A 9 7.92 -0.91 -4.20
C LEU A 9 6.73 -1.40 -3.37
N PHE A 10 5.80 -2.16 -3.96
CA PHE A 10 4.68 -2.74 -3.22
C PHE A 10 5.13 -3.85 -2.28
N GLU A 11 6.00 -4.74 -2.74
CA GLU A 11 6.53 -5.81 -1.92
C GLU A 11 7.34 -5.26 -0.73
N MET A 12 8.10 -4.19 -0.93
CA MET A 12 8.75 -3.47 0.18
C MET A 12 7.75 -3.00 1.24
N LEU A 13 6.57 -2.52 0.82
CA LEU A 13 5.57 -2.04 1.76
C LEU A 13 4.82 -3.19 2.45
N MET A 14 4.59 -4.30 1.76
CA MET A 14 4.02 -5.52 2.36
C MET A 14 4.96 -6.08 3.43
N LEU A 15 6.24 -6.24 3.09
CA LEU A 15 7.28 -6.64 4.03
C LEU A 15 7.43 -5.62 5.17
N TYR A 16 7.22 -4.33 4.92
CA TYR A 16 7.24 -3.31 5.98
C TYR A 16 6.18 -3.55 7.04
N SER A 17 4.96 -3.89 6.61
CA SER A 17 3.87 -4.25 7.52
C SER A 17 4.16 -5.57 8.26
N LEU A 18 4.65 -6.59 7.56
CA LEU A 18 5.02 -7.89 8.16
C LEU A 18 6.17 -7.78 9.18
N CYS A 19 7.15 -6.92 8.92
CA CYS A 19 8.26 -6.63 9.83
C CYS A 19 7.87 -5.65 10.95
N ASN A 20 6.58 -5.55 11.31
CA ASN A 20 6.07 -4.65 12.35
C ASN A 20 6.56 -3.20 12.20
N ARG A 21 6.58 -2.70 10.96
CA ARG A 21 7.01 -1.34 10.59
C ARG A 21 8.47 -1.03 10.94
N ASN A 22 9.32 -2.05 11.03
CA ASN A 22 10.76 -1.91 11.20
C ASN A 22 11.48 -1.88 9.84
N ALA A 23 11.90 -0.69 9.42
CA ALA A 23 12.46 -0.48 8.09
C ALA A 23 13.81 -1.18 7.85
N ASN A 24 14.60 -1.42 8.89
CA ASN A 24 15.88 -2.12 8.75
C ASN A 24 15.67 -3.62 8.58
N GLU A 25 14.70 -4.18 9.30
CA GLU A 25 14.34 -5.58 9.15
C GLU A 25 13.67 -5.83 7.78
N THR A 26 12.81 -4.90 7.34
CA THR A 26 12.25 -4.93 5.99
C THR A 26 13.30 -4.88 4.91
N ALA A 27 14.36 -4.07 5.06
CA ALA A 27 15.45 -4.03 4.08
C ALA A 27 16.17 -5.40 3.97
N ARG A 28 16.37 -6.07 5.12
CA ARG A 28 16.97 -7.41 5.15
C ARG A 28 16.07 -8.46 4.52
N GLU A 29 14.77 -8.45 4.83
CA GLU A 29 13.83 -9.39 4.22
C GLU A 29 13.64 -9.13 2.74
N PHE A 30 13.57 -7.86 2.32
CA PHE A 30 13.50 -7.52 0.91
C PHE A 30 14.71 -8.03 0.13
N GLN A 31 15.92 -7.93 0.71
CA GLN A 31 17.13 -8.50 0.12
C GLN A 31 17.08 -10.04 0.03
N ARG A 32 16.46 -10.72 1.00
CA ARG A 32 16.26 -12.18 0.95
C ARG A 32 15.27 -12.57 -0.15
N THR A 33 14.19 -11.81 -0.32
CA THR A 33 13.16 -12.06 -1.33
C THR A 33 13.64 -11.71 -2.75
N PHE A 34 14.43 -10.65 -2.90
CA PHE A 34 14.98 -10.20 -4.18
C PHE A 34 16.50 -10.04 -4.13
N PRO A 35 17.27 -11.14 -4.14
CA PRO A 35 18.72 -11.10 -3.98
C PRO A 35 19.46 -10.41 -5.14
N ASN A 36 18.81 -10.28 -6.30
CA ASN A 36 19.37 -9.63 -7.49
C ASN A 36 18.89 -8.17 -7.67
N SER A 37 18.06 -7.66 -6.76
CA SER A 37 17.57 -6.28 -6.83
C SER A 37 18.53 -5.32 -6.12
N TRP A 38 18.29 -4.02 -6.29
CA TRP A 38 18.97 -2.99 -5.51
C TRP A 38 18.58 -3.10 -4.03
N HIS A 39 19.53 -2.83 -3.13
CA HIS A 39 19.24 -2.92 -1.70
C HIS A 39 18.65 -1.61 -1.18
N PRO A 40 17.39 -1.59 -0.73
CA PRO A 40 16.79 -0.39 -0.19
C PRO A 40 17.39 -0.05 1.16
N SER A 41 17.58 1.24 1.42
CA SER A 41 17.88 1.71 2.79
C SER A 41 16.60 1.77 3.61
N GLY A 42 16.70 1.58 4.94
CA GLY A 42 15.57 1.76 5.84
C GLY A 42 14.90 3.13 5.70
N ARG A 43 15.71 4.19 5.48
CA ARG A 43 15.19 5.55 5.24
C ARG A 43 14.34 5.65 3.97
N PHE A 44 14.71 4.91 2.92
CA PHE A 44 13.92 4.84 1.69
C PHE A 44 12.56 4.18 1.95
N ILE A 45 12.55 3.05 2.67
CA ILE A 45 11.33 2.31 3.03
C ILE A 45 10.39 3.17 3.88
N SER A 46 10.91 3.86 4.91
CA SER A 46 10.08 4.77 5.72
C SER A 46 9.45 5.89 4.89
N ARG A 47 10.21 6.49 3.96
CA ARG A 47 9.68 7.52 3.04
C ARG A 47 8.68 6.96 2.04
N LEU A 48 8.83 5.70 1.64
CA LEU A 48 7.89 5.03 0.75
C LEU A 48 6.55 4.81 1.48
N SER A 49 6.60 4.28 2.71
CA SER A 49 5.42 4.12 3.57
C SER A 49 4.74 5.46 3.84
N GLN A 50 5.50 6.48 4.21
CA GLN A 50 4.96 7.83 4.44
C GLN A 50 4.25 8.39 3.20
N ARG A 51 4.83 8.24 2.00
CA ARG A 51 4.19 8.71 0.76
C ARG A 51 2.92 7.94 0.44
N MET A 52 2.92 6.63 0.68
CA MET A 52 1.70 5.83 0.54
C MET A 52 0.64 6.35 1.52
N ARG A 53 0.97 6.56 2.79
CA ARG A 53 0.03 7.09 3.80
C ARG A 53 -0.54 8.46 3.47
N GLU A 54 0.32 9.40 3.10
CA GLU A 54 -0.05 10.80 2.93
C GLU A 54 -0.70 11.09 1.57
N ARG A 55 -0.29 10.34 0.52
CA ARG A 55 -0.63 10.65 -0.87
C ARG A 55 -1.27 9.48 -1.62
N GLY A 56 -1.21 8.28 -1.06
CA GLY A 56 -1.67 7.08 -1.73
C GLY A 56 -0.79 6.58 -2.86
N SER A 57 0.40 7.16 -3.02
CA SER A 57 1.25 6.89 -4.18
C SER A 57 2.61 6.39 -3.74
N VAL A 58 3.08 5.32 -4.39
CA VAL A 58 4.47 4.86 -4.29
C VAL A 58 5.43 5.78 -5.05
N HIS A 59 4.89 6.63 -5.93
CA HIS A 59 5.64 7.64 -6.67
C HIS A 59 5.56 9.01 -5.97
N PRO A 60 6.61 9.85 -6.13
CA PRO A 60 6.64 11.18 -5.52
C PRO A 60 5.59 12.16 -6.09
N VAL A 61 5.03 11.89 -7.27
CA VAL A 61 3.97 12.68 -7.92
C VAL A 61 2.63 11.98 -7.66
N GLY A 62 1.67 12.68 -7.05
CA GLY A 62 0.46 12.10 -6.47
C GLY A 62 -0.59 11.62 -7.48
N GLY A 63 -1.36 10.61 -7.08
CA GLY A 63 -2.53 10.06 -7.77
C GLY A 63 -3.59 9.59 -6.76
N LEU A 64 -4.74 9.09 -7.23
CA LEU A 64 -5.96 8.66 -6.50
C LEU A 64 -5.78 7.51 -5.47
N GLY A 65 -4.76 7.54 -4.62
CA GLY A 65 -4.28 6.33 -3.94
C GLY A 65 -4.66 6.14 -2.47
N ALA A 66 -5.49 7.02 -1.89
CA ALA A 66 -5.81 6.98 -0.47
C ALA A 66 -6.49 5.67 -0.02
N LEU A 67 -7.17 4.95 -0.93
CA LEU A 67 -7.83 3.67 -0.63
C LEU A 67 -6.87 2.47 -0.67
N LEU A 68 -5.94 2.44 -1.62
CA LEU A 68 -4.94 1.35 -1.74
C LEU A 68 -3.88 1.39 -0.63
N THR A 69 -3.78 2.52 0.06
CA THR A 69 -2.93 2.69 1.24
C THR A 69 -3.30 1.69 2.32
N ALA A 70 -4.60 1.49 2.58
CA ALA A 70 -5.07 0.61 3.64
C ALA A 70 -4.71 -0.87 3.39
N VAL A 71 -4.76 -1.33 2.14
CA VAL A 71 -4.31 -2.67 1.73
C VAL A 71 -2.86 -2.89 2.19
N VAL A 72 -2.02 -1.91 1.91
CA VAL A 72 -0.57 -1.99 2.06
C VAL A 72 -0.13 -1.75 3.52
N ASP A 73 -0.72 -0.77 4.21
CA ASP A 73 -0.32 -0.33 5.56
C ASP A 73 -0.68 -1.32 6.67
N TYR A 74 -1.60 -2.24 6.37
CA TYR A 74 -1.98 -3.35 7.21
C TYR A 74 -1.39 -4.69 6.73
N GLY A 75 -0.66 -4.70 5.61
CA GLY A 75 -0.10 -5.92 5.03
C GLY A 75 -1.17 -6.92 4.60
N ILE A 76 -2.35 -6.43 4.22
CA ILE A 76 -3.50 -7.26 3.90
C ILE A 76 -3.53 -7.50 2.38
N GLY A 77 -3.36 -8.76 1.98
CA GLY A 77 -3.42 -9.19 0.58
C GLY A 77 -2.05 -9.47 -0.02
N SER A 78 -1.99 -9.62 -1.35
CA SER A 78 -0.75 -9.80 -2.11
C SER A 78 -0.65 -8.75 -3.20
N LEU A 79 0.49 -8.69 -3.91
CA LEU A 79 0.64 -7.86 -5.11
C LEU A 79 -0.49 -8.10 -6.13
N SER A 80 -0.97 -9.34 -6.26
CA SER A 80 -2.09 -9.68 -7.13
C SER A 80 -3.41 -9.05 -6.66
N THR A 81 -3.64 -9.00 -5.35
CA THR A 81 -4.78 -8.32 -4.73
C THR A 81 -4.73 -6.82 -5.01
N TYR A 82 -3.56 -6.20 -4.90
CA TYR A 82 -3.38 -4.79 -5.24
C TYR A 82 -3.72 -4.50 -6.70
N HIS A 83 -3.23 -5.32 -7.65
CA HIS A 83 -3.52 -5.13 -9.08
C HIS A 83 -5.02 -5.26 -9.39
N GLN A 84 -5.70 -6.23 -8.75
CA GLN A 84 -7.15 -6.37 -8.87
C GLN A 84 -7.87 -5.13 -8.32
N LEU A 85 -7.47 -4.63 -7.16
CA LEU A 85 -8.06 -3.43 -6.56
C LEU A 85 -7.76 -2.15 -7.37
N GLN A 86 -6.61 -2.07 -8.03
CA GLN A 86 -6.25 -0.90 -8.85
C GLN A 86 -7.12 -0.78 -10.11
N THR A 87 -7.49 -1.90 -10.71
CA THR A 87 -8.36 -1.94 -11.90
C THR A 87 -9.84 -2.07 -11.55
N ALA A 88 -10.16 -2.39 -10.31
CA ALA A 88 -11.52 -2.50 -9.82
C ALA A 88 -12.21 -1.15 -9.71
N GLU A 89 -13.54 -1.18 -9.82
CA GLU A 89 -14.38 -0.03 -9.55
C GLU A 89 -14.25 0.41 -8.09
N VAL A 90 -14.41 1.72 -7.83
CA VAL A 90 -14.27 2.32 -6.50
C VAL A 90 -15.15 1.61 -5.46
N LYS A 91 -16.36 1.16 -5.83
CA LYS A 91 -17.27 0.43 -4.94
C LYS A 91 -16.69 -0.92 -4.50
N VAL A 92 -16.02 -1.64 -5.39
CA VAL A 92 -15.40 -2.95 -5.11
C VAL A 92 -14.21 -2.78 -4.16
N VAL A 93 -13.36 -1.78 -4.40
CA VAL A 93 -12.23 -1.47 -3.52
C VAL A 93 -12.71 -1.11 -2.11
N PHE A 94 -13.80 -0.33 -2.04
CA PHE A 94 -14.36 0.07 -0.77
C PHE A 94 -14.98 -1.09 0.01
N LEU A 95 -15.77 -1.94 -0.66
CA LEU A 95 -16.34 -3.17 -0.07
C LEU A 95 -15.24 -4.08 0.45
N TRP A 96 -14.19 -4.30 -0.34
CA TRP A 96 -13.03 -5.07 0.08
C TRP A 96 -12.39 -4.47 1.34
N CYS A 97 -12.22 -3.15 1.40
CA CYS A 97 -11.68 -2.49 2.61
C CYS A 97 -12.59 -2.63 3.84
N VAL A 98 -13.91 -2.63 3.67
CA VAL A 98 -14.86 -2.87 4.77
C VAL A 98 -14.79 -4.33 5.23
N ASP A 99 -14.74 -5.29 4.31
CA ASP A 99 -14.63 -6.73 4.60
C ASP A 99 -13.32 -7.08 5.32
N GLN A 100 -12.24 -6.34 5.04
CA GLN A 100 -10.95 -6.49 5.72
C GLN A 100 -10.86 -5.68 7.01
N GLU A 101 -11.97 -5.10 7.49
CA GLU A 101 -12.06 -4.25 8.68
C GLU A 101 -11.09 -3.04 8.67
N LEU A 102 -10.62 -2.66 7.48
CA LEU A 102 -9.68 -1.56 7.29
C LEU A 102 -10.34 -0.20 7.46
N ILE A 103 -11.65 -0.15 7.22
CA ILE A 103 -12.48 1.04 7.27
C ILE A 103 -13.77 0.66 8.01
N ALA A 104 -14.19 1.48 8.97
CA ALA A 104 -15.45 1.27 9.67
C ALA A 104 -16.64 1.28 8.69
N SER A 105 -17.60 0.39 8.89
CA SER A 105 -18.80 0.23 8.04
C SER A 105 -19.64 1.50 7.86
N GLY A 106 -19.42 2.53 8.69
CA GLY A 106 -20.04 3.85 8.58
C GLY A 106 -19.21 4.94 7.89
N TYR A 107 -18.06 4.61 7.28
CA TYR A 107 -17.19 5.61 6.66
C TYR A 107 -17.86 6.29 5.47
N GLN A 108 -17.87 7.63 5.52
CA GLN A 108 -18.20 8.49 4.39
C GLN A 108 -16.92 8.98 3.74
N CYS A 109 -16.82 8.78 2.42
CA CYS A 109 -15.79 9.38 1.59
C CYS A 109 -15.78 10.92 1.78
N PRO A 110 -14.73 11.53 2.33
CA PRO A 110 -14.71 12.97 2.61
C PRO A 110 -14.68 13.83 1.34
N LYS A 111 -14.25 13.24 0.21
CA LYS A 111 -14.21 13.91 -1.10
C LYS A 111 -15.54 13.87 -1.84
N CYS A 112 -16.23 12.75 -1.76
CA CYS A 112 -17.41 12.47 -2.57
C CYS A 112 -18.72 12.52 -1.79
N LYS A 113 -18.66 12.61 -0.45
CA LYS A 113 -19.80 12.73 0.49
C LYS A 113 -20.90 11.66 0.34
N GLN A 114 -20.68 10.65 -0.48
CA GLN A 114 -21.60 9.54 -0.62
C GLN A 114 -21.52 8.68 0.64
N GLN A 115 -22.66 8.62 1.32
CA GLN A 115 -22.97 7.55 2.25
C GLN A 115 -23.42 6.38 1.40
N LEU A 116 -22.55 5.39 1.23
CA LEU A 116 -22.88 4.18 0.47
C LEU A 116 -23.63 3.24 1.41
N SER A 117 -24.92 3.52 1.59
CA SER A 117 -25.88 2.55 2.10
C SER A 117 -26.02 1.41 1.09
N ASN A 118 -25.93 0.17 1.58
CA ASN A 118 -26.10 -1.13 0.90
C ASN A 118 -26.60 -1.09 -0.55
#